data_AF-M5BU25-F1
#
_entry.id   AF-M5BU25-F1
#
_cell.length_a   1.000
_cell.length_b   1.000
_cell.length_c   1.000
_cell.angle_alpha   90.00
_cell.angle_beta   90.00
_cell.angle_gamma   90.00
#
_symmetry.space_group_name_H-M   'P 1'
#
loop_
_entity.id
_entity.type
_entity.pdbx_description
1 polymer ?
#
loop_
_entity_poly.entity_id
_entity_poly.type
_entity_poly.pdbx_seq_one_letter_code
_entity_poly.pdbx_strand_id
1 'polypeptide(L)'
;MNHSRLLAHAYARYMGDLSGGQVVKTKICKAYDLPEGGAGASFYDFGVLHGGSGTEEYASHSELLRIKAWYRQGMNEGVGNNRLLKEIIIQEAVTALQWNKRIIEIASENTPVGDLTPAKKSQRAQESSYAVPGLVAITTTIALAHFVLVVGGFGARSSGGRFGLHCIVPWVRGNP
;
A
#
# COMPACT_ATOMS: atom_id res chain seq x y z
N MET A 1 -31.05 -12.73 5.98
CA MET A 1 -29.69 -12.36 6.42
C MET A 1 -29.49 -10.86 6.33
N ASN A 2 -28.75 -10.29 7.28
CA ASN A 2 -28.71 -8.87 7.66
C ASN A 2 -27.74 -8.01 6.80
N HIS A 3 -27.53 -8.37 5.53
CA HIS A 3 -26.50 -7.77 4.67
C HIS A 3 -26.81 -6.32 4.28
N SER A 4 -28.08 -5.94 4.27
CA SER A 4 -28.53 -4.57 3.98
C SER A 4 -28.00 -3.55 4.99
N ARG A 5 -27.94 -3.92 6.28
CA ARG A 5 -27.41 -3.03 7.31
C ARG A 5 -25.91 -2.82 7.18
N LEU A 6 -25.17 -3.90 6.93
CA LEU A 6 -23.73 -3.80 6.69
C LEU A 6 -23.43 -2.88 5.50
N LEU A 7 -24.21 -2.99 4.41
CA LEU A 7 -24.08 -2.11 3.25
C LEU A 7 -24.33 -0.64 3.61
N ALA A 8 -25.33 -0.35 4.44
CA ALA A 8 -25.61 1.01 4.90
C ALA A 8 -24.46 1.63 5.70
N HIS A 9 -23.87 0.87 6.64
CA HIS A 9 -22.70 1.30 7.41
C HIS A 9 -21.45 1.49 6.54
N ALA A 10 -21.20 0.55 5.63
CA ALA A 10 -20.10 0.65 4.67
C ALA A 10 -20.25 1.88 3.77
N TYR A 11 -21.45 2.17 3.28
CA TYR A 11 -21.73 3.37 2.49
C TYR A 11 -21.45 4.63 3.31
N ALA A 12 -21.99 4.71 4.53
CA ALA A 12 -21.84 5.89 5.40
C ALA A 12 -20.37 6.20 5.74
N ARG A 13 -19.53 5.16 5.96
CA ARG A 13 -18.10 5.33 6.25
C ARG A 13 -17.27 5.53 4.99
N TYR A 14 -17.23 4.54 4.09
CA TYR A 14 -16.28 4.54 2.97
C TYR A 14 -16.56 5.63 1.94
N MET A 15 -17.83 5.95 1.62
CA MET A 15 -18.11 7.07 0.71
C MET A 15 -17.78 8.43 1.35
N GLY A 16 -17.89 8.52 2.68
CA GLY A 16 -17.46 9.67 3.46
C GLY A 16 -15.94 9.84 3.41
N ASP A 17 -15.20 8.77 3.67
CA ASP A 17 -13.73 8.79 3.75
C ASP A 17 -13.09 9.08 2.35
N LEU A 18 -13.68 8.55 1.27
CA LEU A 18 -13.31 8.84 -0.13
C LEU A 18 -13.73 10.24 -0.61
N SER A 19 -14.46 11.00 0.21
CA SER A 19 -14.96 12.34 -0.13
C SER A 19 -14.55 13.36 0.94
N GLY A 20 -15.34 13.54 1.99
CA GLY A 20 -15.05 14.47 3.08
C GLY A 20 -13.77 14.08 3.84
N GLY A 21 -13.46 12.79 3.95
CA GLY A 21 -12.22 12.31 4.57
C GLY A 21 -10.95 12.86 3.90
N GLN A 22 -10.97 13.08 2.58
CA GLN A 22 -9.84 13.70 1.89
C GLN A 22 -9.64 15.16 2.30
N VAL A 23 -10.72 15.90 2.55
CA VAL A 23 -10.63 17.27 3.10
C VAL A 23 -10.09 17.23 4.54
N VAL A 24 -10.57 16.27 5.35
CA VAL A 24 -10.08 16.07 6.72
C VAL A 24 -8.59 15.75 6.72
N LYS A 25 -8.13 14.85 5.85
CA LYS A 25 -6.72 14.53 5.64
C LYS A 25 -5.89 15.79 5.39
N THR A 26 -6.29 16.61 4.41
CA THR A 26 -5.61 17.87 4.08
C THR A 26 -5.54 18.81 5.29
N LYS A 27 -6.63 18.93 6.05
CA LYS A 27 -6.68 19.80 7.23
C LYS A 27 -5.77 19.29 8.35
N ILE A 28 -5.76 17.99 8.63
CA ILE A 28 -4.89 17.38 9.64
C ILE A 28 -3.42 17.53 9.24
N CYS A 29 -3.05 17.19 8.00
CA CYS A 29 -1.68 17.33 7.54
C CYS A 29 -1.18 18.78 7.66
N LYS A 30 -2.04 19.76 7.32
CA LYS A 30 -1.70 21.18 7.45
C LYS A 30 -1.63 21.64 8.91
N ALA A 31 -2.55 21.22 9.76
CA ALA A 31 -2.62 21.67 11.15
C ALA A 31 -1.44 21.15 12.00
N TYR A 32 -0.92 19.97 11.66
CA TYR A 32 0.13 19.29 12.43
C TYR A 32 1.46 19.16 11.68
N ASP A 33 1.62 19.85 10.55
CA ASP A 33 2.84 19.80 9.71
C ASP A 33 3.30 18.36 9.40
N LEU A 34 2.34 17.51 9.03
CA LEU A 34 2.61 16.10 8.74
C LEU A 34 3.28 15.95 7.36
N PRO A 35 4.22 15.00 7.22
CA PRO A 35 4.89 14.75 5.95
C PRO A 35 3.91 14.22 4.90
N GLU A 36 4.17 14.55 3.62
CA GLU A 36 3.31 14.17 2.49
C GLU A 36 3.16 12.65 2.32
N GLY A 37 4.08 11.84 2.85
CA GLY A 37 4.06 10.37 2.80
C GLY A 37 3.09 9.69 3.78
N GLY A 38 2.02 10.36 4.20
CA GLY A 38 0.91 9.73 4.92
C GLY A 38 1.14 9.39 6.40
N ALA A 39 2.33 9.63 6.97
CA ALA A 39 2.59 9.33 8.37
C ALA A 39 1.69 10.18 9.30
N GLY A 40 0.78 9.52 10.02
CA GLY A 40 -0.22 10.17 10.88
C GLY A 40 -1.57 10.48 10.19
N ALA A 41 -1.70 10.23 8.89
CA ALA A 41 -2.94 10.44 8.14
C ALA A 41 -3.28 9.29 7.16
N SER A 42 -2.57 8.17 7.26
CA SER A 42 -2.69 7.01 6.37
C SER A 42 -4.03 6.30 6.40
N PHE A 43 -4.88 6.57 7.39
CA PHE A 43 -6.28 6.14 7.38
C PHE A 43 -7.03 6.63 6.13
N TYR A 44 -6.63 7.79 5.57
CA TYR A 44 -7.23 8.36 4.36
C TYR A 44 -6.46 8.02 3.08
N ASP A 45 -5.46 7.14 3.16
CA ASP A 45 -4.72 6.62 2.03
C ASP A 45 -5.39 5.36 1.50
N PHE A 46 -5.91 5.44 0.28
CA PHE A 46 -6.60 4.33 -0.37
C PHE A 46 -5.71 3.71 -1.44
N GLY A 47 -5.79 2.39 -1.62
CA GLY A 47 -5.12 1.70 -2.72
C GLY A 47 -5.87 1.83 -4.04
N VAL A 48 -5.23 1.41 -5.13
CA VAL A 48 -5.77 1.42 -6.49
C VAL A 48 -6.70 0.21 -6.71
N LEU A 49 -7.75 0.35 -7.52
CA LEU A 49 -8.56 -0.81 -7.93
C LEU A 49 -7.76 -1.76 -8.83
N HIS A 50 -8.09 -3.05 -8.75
CA HIS A 50 -7.55 -4.06 -9.65
C HIS A 50 -7.79 -3.66 -11.12
N GLY A 51 -6.73 -3.67 -11.93
CA GLY A 51 -6.75 -3.23 -13.33
C GLY A 51 -6.43 -1.75 -13.56
N GLY A 52 -6.03 -1.00 -12.54
CA GLY A 52 -5.29 0.26 -12.72
C GLY A 52 -3.87 0.03 -13.28
N SER A 53 -3.31 1.05 -13.93
CA SER A 53 -1.91 1.11 -14.39
C SER A 53 -0.96 0.90 -13.20
N GLY A 54 -0.65 -0.36 -12.89
CA GLY A 54 -0.09 -0.81 -11.60
C GLY A 54 1.34 -0.37 -11.32
N THR A 55 1.50 0.88 -10.91
CA THR A 55 2.78 1.42 -10.40
C THR A 55 2.63 2.30 -9.16
N GLU A 56 1.43 2.84 -8.89
CA GLU A 56 1.19 3.67 -7.71
C GLU A 56 0.69 2.85 -6.52
N GLU A 57 1.32 3.02 -5.36
CA GLU A 57 0.91 2.42 -4.08
C GLU A 57 -0.40 3.04 -3.54
N TYR A 58 -0.65 4.31 -3.87
CA TYR A 58 -1.77 5.11 -3.38
C TYR A 58 -2.63 5.65 -4.53
N ALA A 59 -3.94 5.66 -4.32
CA ALA A 59 -4.92 6.13 -5.28
C ALA A 59 -4.83 7.65 -5.48
N SER A 60 -4.52 8.05 -6.70
CA SER A 60 -4.69 9.42 -7.17
C SER A 60 -6.17 9.87 -7.11
N HIS A 61 -6.42 11.18 -7.23
CA HIS A 61 -7.80 11.71 -7.18
C HIS A 61 -8.72 11.07 -8.23
N SER A 62 -8.21 10.87 -9.46
CA SER A 62 -8.96 10.17 -10.52
C SER A 62 -9.30 8.73 -10.13
N GLU A 63 -8.41 8.05 -9.44
CA GLU A 63 -8.66 6.68 -8.97
C GLU A 63 -9.72 6.65 -7.86
N LEU A 64 -9.71 7.62 -6.94
CA LEU A 64 -10.79 7.78 -5.95
C LEU A 64 -12.16 7.98 -6.61
N LEU A 65 -12.23 8.72 -7.71
CA LEU A 65 -13.47 8.87 -8.49
C LEU A 65 -13.92 7.54 -9.10
N ARG A 66 -12.98 6.75 -9.63
CA ARG A 66 -13.25 5.41 -10.17
C ARG A 66 -13.76 4.46 -9.08
N ILE A 67 -13.14 4.46 -7.89
CA ILE A 67 -13.59 3.68 -6.73
C ILE A 67 -15.02 4.03 -6.35
N LYS A 68 -15.35 5.32 -6.26
CA LYS A 68 -16.71 5.78 -5.94
C LYS A 68 -17.73 5.34 -6.99
N ALA A 69 -17.38 5.44 -8.27
CA ALA A 69 -18.25 5.03 -9.37
C ALA A 69 -18.51 3.52 -9.32
N TRP A 70 -17.44 2.71 -9.18
CA TRP A 70 -17.53 1.26 -9.05
C TRP A 70 -18.39 0.84 -7.86
N TYR A 71 -18.19 1.45 -6.70
CA TYR A 71 -18.97 1.14 -5.50
C TYR A 71 -20.46 1.45 -5.70
N ARG A 72 -20.80 2.62 -6.26
CA ARG A 72 -22.19 3.00 -6.55
C ARG A 72 -22.84 2.07 -7.58
N GLN A 73 -22.10 1.66 -8.60
CA GLN A 73 -22.58 0.71 -9.59
C GLN A 73 -22.90 -0.64 -8.94
N GLY A 74 -21.99 -1.20 -8.16
CA GLY A 74 -22.22 -2.46 -7.45
C GLY A 74 -23.41 -2.40 -6.48
N MET A 75 -23.63 -1.25 -5.81
CA MET A 75 -24.83 -1.02 -5.01
C MET A 75 -26.10 -1.02 -5.86
N ASN A 76 -26.11 -0.31 -6.99
CA ASN A 76 -27.27 -0.24 -7.87
C ASN A 76 -27.64 -1.61 -8.43
N GLU A 77 -26.65 -2.39 -8.84
CA GLU A 77 -26.82 -3.77 -9.32
C GLU A 77 -27.34 -4.69 -8.22
N GLY A 78 -26.71 -4.67 -7.03
CA GLY A 78 -27.07 -5.57 -5.93
C GLY A 78 -28.43 -5.27 -5.28
N VAL A 79 -28.81 -3.98 -5.20
CA VAL A 79 -30.10 -3.57 -4.61
C VAL A 79 -31.24 -3.60 -5.62
N GLY A 80 -30.95 -3.34 -6.90
CA GLY A 80 -31.91 -3.33 -7.99
C GLY A 80 -33.11 -2.39 -7.74
N ASN A 81 -34.32 -2.87 -8.02
CA ASN A 81 -35.56 -2.10 -7.89
C ASN A 81 -36.37 -2.40 -6.61
N ASN A 82 -35.79 -3.11 -5.65
CA ASN A 82 -36.49 -3.46 -4.42
C ASN A 82 -36.67 -2.23 -3.50
N ARG A 83 -37.89 -1.68 -3.46
CA ARG A 83 -38.23 -0.48 -2.69
C ARG A 83 -38.04 -0.67 -1.18
N LEU A 84 -38.49 -1.80 -0.64
CA LEU A 84 -38.37 -2.11 0.79
C LEU A 84 -36.90 -2.21 1.21
N LEU A 85 -36.07 -2.85 0.38
CA LEU A 85 -34.64 -2.97 0.62
C LEU A 85 -33.95 -1.59 0.61
N LYS A 86 -34.27 -0.74 -0.36
CA LYS A 86 -33.77 0.65 -0.42
C LYS A 86 -34.14 1.43 0.82
N GLU A 87 -35.38 1.33 1.27
CA GLU A 87 -35.85 2.00 2.48
C GLU A 87 -35.08 1.55 3.73
N ILE A 88 -34.92 0.23 3.92
CA ILE A 88 -34.14 -0.32 5.04
C ILE A 88 -32.69 0.20 5.02
N ILE A 89 -32.05 0.21 3.85
CA ILE A 89 -30.67 0.71 3.71
C ILE A 89 -30.59 2.20 4.04
N ILE A 90 -31.54 3.01 3.57
CA ILE A 90 -31.57 4.45 3.84
C ILE A 90 -31.76 4.71 5.33
N GLN A 91 -32.72 4.05 5.98
CA GLN A 91 -32.98 4.23 7.40
C GLN A 91 -31.76 3.85 8.24
N GLU A 92 -31.13 2.72 7.94
CA GLU A 92 -29.92 2.30 8.65
C GLU A 92 -28.74 3.25 8.38
N ALA A 93 -28.61 3.80 7.17
CA ALA A 93 -27.54 4.75 6.85
C ALA A 93 -27.70 6.06 7.64
N VAL A 94 -28.93 6.52 7.85
CA VAL A 94 -29.23 7.66 8.73
C VAL A 94 -28.81 7.36 10.17
N THR A 95 -29.15 6.18 10.69
CA THR A 95 -28.73 5.72 12.02
C THR A 95 -27.21 5.69 12.14
N ALA A 96 -26.51 5.11 11.17
CA ALA A 96 -25.04 5.06 11.14
C ALA A 96 -24.41 6.47 11.16
N LEU A 97 -24.99 7.42 10.41
CA LEU A 97 -24.56 8.81 10.42
C LEU A 97 -24.80 9.50 11.76
N GLN A 98 -25.93 9.23 12.43
CA GLN A 98 -26.22 9.75 13.76
C GLN A 98 -25.20 9.24 14.79
N TRP A 99 -24.84 7.96 14.74
CA TRP A 99 -23.81 7.41 15.61
C TRP A 99 -22.44 8.03 15.36
N ASN A 100 -22.05 8.24 14.09
CA ASN A 100 -20.80 8.93 13.77
C ASN A 100 -20.77 10.36 14.34
N LYS A 101 -21.88 11.11 14.24
CA LYS A 101 -21.99 12.44 14.85
C LYS A 101 -21.82 12.38 16.35
N ARG A 102 -22.50 11.43 17.01
CA ARG A 102 -22.42 11.27 18.47
C ARG A 102 -21.00 10.95 18.95
N ILE A 103 -20.26 10.12 18.21
CA ILE A 103 -18.86 9.82 18.51
C ILE A 103 -18.00 11.09 18.44
N ILE A 104 -18.20 11.94 17.42
CA ILE A 104 -17.46 13.20 17.26
C ILE A 104 -17.81 14.19 18.37
N GLU A 105 -19.09 14.31 18.74
CA GLU A 105 -19.54 15.15 19.85
C GLU A 105 -18.86 14.73 21.16
N ILE A 106 -18.92 13.42 21.48
CA ILE A 106 -18.24 12.88 22.66
C ILE A 106 -16.75 13.16 22.59
N ALA A 107 -16.10 12.95 21.45
CA ALA A 107 -14.67 13.24 21.29
C ALA A 107 -14.35 14.74 21.49
N SER A 108 -15.26 15.64 21.11
CA SER A 108 -15.08 17.09 21.29
C SER A 108 -15.25 17.55 22.75
N GLU A 109 -16.07 16.83 23.52
CA GLU A 109 -16.26 17.07 24.96
C GLU A 109 -15.09 16.51 25.78
N ASN A 110 -14.38 15.51 25.25
CA ASN A 110 -13.19 14.96 25.87
C ASN A 110 -12.00 15.93 25.71
N THR A 111 -11.70 16.68 26.77
CA THR A 111 -10.40 17.33 26.89
C THR A 111 -9.39 16.27 27.32
N PRO A 112 -8.37 15.93 26.51
CA PRO A 112 -7.38 14.95 26.92
C PRO A 112 -6.71 15.43 28.22
N VAL A 113 -6.84 14.65 29.28
CA VAL A 113 -6.16 14.91 30.56
C VAL A 113 -4.72 14.43 30.42
N GLY A 114 -3.81 15.38 30.29
CA GLY A 114 -2.37 15.14 30.14
C GLY A 114 -1.79 16.05 29.06
N ASP A 115 -0.58 16.58 29.29
CA ASP A 115 0.16 17.26 28.23
C ASP A 115 0.21 16.33 27.02
N LEU A 116 -0.32 16.80 25.89
CA LEU A 116 -0.04 16.23 24.58
C LEU A 116 1.44 16.49 24.31
N THR A 117 2.31 15.76 25.00
CA THR A 117 3.73 15.76 24.69
C THR A 117 3.81 15.40 23.22
N PRO A 118 4.39 16.28 22.37
CA PRO A 118 4.43 16.03 20.94
C PRO A 118 5.08 14.67 20.76
N ALA A 119 4.33 13.74 20.16
CA ALA A 119 4.79 12.38 19.95
C ALA A 119 6.18 12.47 19.33
N LYS A 120 7.19 12.00 20.07
CA LYS A 120 8.59 12.01 19.64
C LYS A 120 8.60 11.39 18.25
N LYS A 121 8.91 12.20 17.23
CA LYS A 121 8.84 11.87 15.80
C LYS A 121 9.23 10.40 15.64
N SER A 122 8.24 9.54 15.38
CA SER A 122 8.50 8.11 15.21
C SER A 122 9.59 8.01 14.15
N GLN A 123 10.79 7.61 14.57
CA GLN A 123 11.83 7.26 13.63
C GLN A 123 11.25 6.09 12.87
N ARG A 124 10.77 6.37 11.65
CA ARG A 124 10.51 5.36 10.64
C ARG A 124 11.68 4.38 10.77
N ALA A 125 11.38 3.14 11.14
CA ALA A 125 12.38 2.08 11.09
C ALA A 125 12.99 2.21 9.71
N GLN A 126 14.25 2.63 9.68
CA GLN A 126 14.98 2.86 8.45
C GLN A 126 15.05 1.48 7.83
N GLU A 127 14.13 1.18 6.91
CA GLU A 127 14.29 0.07 5.99
C GLU A 127 15.70 0.23 5.47
N SER A 128 16.55 -0.76 5.73
CA SER A 128 17.95 -0.67 5.39
C SER A 128 18.02 -0.45 3.88
N SER A 129 18.23 0.79 3.44
CA SER A 129 18.73 1.06 2.11
C SER A 129 20.05 0.33 2.03
N TYR A 130 20.02 -0.85 1.43
CA TYR A 130 21.22 -1.56 1.06
C TYR A 130 22.03 -0.58 0.23
N ALA A 131 23.26 -0.32 0.67
CA ALA A 131 24.15 0.59 -0.05
C ALA A 131 24.23 0.10 -1.50
N VAL A 132 23.94 0.99 -2.45
CA VAL A 132 23.99 0.74 -3.90
C VAL A 132 25.23 -0.05 -4.35
N PRO A 133 26.43 0.11 -3.76
CA PRO A 133 27.59 -0.73 -4.08
C PRO A 133 27.38 -2.24 -3.85
N GLY A 134 26.60 -2.63 -2.85
CA GLY A 134 26.35 -4.04 -2.52
C GLY A 134 25.48 -4.74 -3.56
N LEU A 135 24.47 -4.04 -4.10
CA LEU A 135 23.61 -4.58 -5.15
C LEU A 135 24.39 -4.76 -6.46
N VAL A 136 25.22 -3.77 -6.81
CA VAL A 136 26.08 -3.81 -8.01
C VAL A 136 27.09 -4.96 -7.92
N ALA A 137 27.68 -5.20 -6.75
CA ALA A 137 28.59 -6.33 -6.55
C ALA A 137 27.90 -7.69 -6.76
N ILE A 138 26.69 -7.88 -6.22
CA ILE A 138 25.94 -9.13 -6.35
C ILE A 138 25.49 -9.36 -7.80
N THR A 139 24.98 -8.33 -8.48
CA THR A 139 24.59 -8.47 -9.89
C THR A 139 25.79 -8.76 -10.78
N THR A 140 26.95 -8.17 -10.47
CA THR A 140 28.18 -8.40 -11.24
C THR A 140 28.70 -9.83 -11.04
N THR A 141 28.68 -10.37 -9.82
CA THR A 141 29.15 -11.75 -9.57
C THR A 141 28.24 -12.78 -10.22
N ILE A 142 26.92 -12.58 -10.18
CA ILE A 142 25.97 -13.47 -10.84
C ILE A 142 26.13 -13.41 -12.36
N ALA A 143 26.28 -12.21 -12.94
CA ALA A 143 26.49 -12.04 -14.37
C ALA A 143 27.82 -12.68 -14.83
N LEU A 144 28.90 -12.51 -14.06
CA LEU A 144 30.20 -13.11 -14.35
C LEU A 144 30.16 -14.63 -14.23
N ALA A 145 29.50 -15.17 -13.19
CA ALA A 145 29.33 -16.61 -13.02
C ALA A 145 28.50 -17.22 -14.16
N HIS A 146 27.42 -16.55 -14.57
CA HIS A 146 26.61 -16.97 -15.71
C HIS A 146 27.41 -16.93 -17.02
N PHE A 147 28.21 -15.88 -17.25
CA PHE A 147 29.09 -15.78 -18.41
C PHE A 147 30.14 -16.90 -18.43
N VAL A 148 30.77 -17.20 -17.30
CA VAL A 148 31.75 -18.30 -17.20
C VAL A 148 31.09 -19.65 -17.42
N LEU A 149 29.88 -19.88 -16.91
CA LEU A 149 29.17 -21.16 -17.11
C LEU A 149 28.69 -21.34 -18.56
N VAL A 150 28.18 -20.27 -19.19
CA VAL A 150 27.58 -20.33 -20.53
C VAL A 150 28.64 -20.23 -21.64
N VAL A 151 29.62 -19.35 -21.49
CA VAL A 151 30.67 -19.14 -22.51
C VAL A 151 31.92 -19.97 -22.22
N GLY A 152 32.24 -20.22 -20.95
CA GLY A 152 33.37 -21.06 -20.53
C GLY A 152 33.11 -22.57 -20.60
N GLY A 153 31.96 -23.01 -21.11
CA GLY A 153 31.76 -24.38 -21.59
C GLY A 153 31.54 -25.44 -20.52
N PHE A 154 30.78 -25.17 -19.46
CA PHE A 154 30.44 -26.17 -18.44
C PHE A 154 29.23 -27.06 -18.78
N GLY A 155 28.69 -26.95 -20.01
CA GLY A 155 27.50 -27.68 -20.43
C GLY A 155 27.62 -28.37 -21.78
N ALA A 156 28.36 -29.49 -21.87
CA ALA A 156 28.01 -30.63 -22.73
C ALA A 156 28.99 -31.82 -22.55
N ARG A 157 28.44 -32.94 -22.07
CA ARG A 157 28.89 -34.35 -22.22
C ARG A 157 29.98 -34.60 -23.30
N SER A 158 31.13 -35.17 -22.90
CA SER A 158 31.64 -36.47 -23.37
C SER A 158 33.07 -36.75 -22.86
N SER A 159 33.25 -37.94 -22.28
CA SER A 159 34.47 -38.77 -22.24
C SER A 159 35.87 -38.11 -22.36
N GLY A 160 36.64 -38.16 -21.26
CA GLY A 160 38.10 -38.34 -21.33
C GLY A 160 38.96 -37.14 -20.95
N GLY A 161 39.61 -37.25 -19.79
CA GLY A 161 41.01 -36.83 -19.60
C GLY A 161 41.32 -35.33 -19.48
N ARG A 162 41.44 -34.86 -18.23
CA ARG A 162 42.43 -33.86 -17.78
C ARG A 162 42.51 -32.53 -18.54
N PHE A 163 41.45 -31.74 -18.56
CA PHE A 163 41.57 -30.29 -18.81
C PHE A 163 40.60 -29.54 -17.90
N GLY A 164 41.13 -28.82 -16.91
CA GLY A 164 40.28 -28.03 -16.00
C GLY A 164 40.98 -27.34 -14.82
N LEU A 165 42.24 -27.66 -14.51
CA LEU A 165 42.94 -26.99 -13.40
C LEU A 165 44.24 -26.26 -13.77
N HIS A 166 44.71 -26.31 -15.02
CA HIS A 166 45.98 -25.67 -15.38
C HIS A 166 45.89 -24.14 -15.58
N CYS A 167 44.69 -23.58 -15.75
CA CYS A 167 44.52 -22.15 -16.03
C CYS A 167 44.43 -21.28 -14.76
N ILE A 168 44.23 -21.91 -13.58
CA ILE A 168 44.01 -21.19 -12.31
C ILE A 168 45.30 -21.14 -11.46
N VAL A 169 46.24 -22.06 -11.68
CA VAL A 169 47.50 -22.15 -10.91
C VAL A 169 48.44 -20.93 -11.10
N PRO A 170 48.56 -20.30 -12.29
CA PRO A 170 49.41 -19.11 -12.44
C PRO A 170 48.88 -17.89 -11.68
N TRP A 171 47.55 -17.72 -11.64
CA TRP A 171 46.90 -16.57 -11.00
C TRP A 171 47.01 -16.59 -9.47
N VAL A 172 46.99 -17.78 -8.85
CA VAL A 172 47.13 -17.94 -7.39
C VAL A 172 48.57 -17.74 -6.89
N ARG A 173 49.57 -17.85 -7.77
CA ARG A 173 51.00 -17.73 -7.39
C ARG A 173 51.60 -16.33 -7.58
N GLY A 174 50.84 -15.34 -8.04
CA GLY A 174 51.20 -13.93 -7.94
C GLY A 174 52.50 -13.51 -8.65
N ASN A 175 52.77 -14.02 -9.85
CA ASN A 175 53.73 -13.40 -10.78
C ASN A 175 53.01 -13.14 -12.11
N PRO A 176 53.26 -11.99 -12.77
CA PRO A 176 52.47 -11.54 -13.93
C PRO A 176 52.51 -12.50 -15.11
#